data_AF-A0A0D0CC26-F1
#
_entry.id   AF-A0A0D0CC26-F1
#
_cell.length_a   1.000
_cell.length_b   1.000
_cell.length_c   1.000
_cell.angle_alpha   90.00
_cell.angle_beta   90.00
_cell.angle_gamma   90.00
#
_symmetry.space_group_name_H-M   'P 1'
#
loop_
_entity.id
_entity.type
_entity.pdbx_description
1 polymer ?
#
loop_
_entity_poly.entity_id
_entity_poly.type
_entity_poly.pdbx_seq_one_letter_code
_entity_poly.pdbx_strand_id
1 'polypeptide(L)'
;PLCWACDGGHPNIVELLVEKGADPNVQNQNGLTPLHWACDGGHHNIAELLVEKGANLNVQHQDGWTPLHWACDGGHHNIAELLV
;
A
#
# COMPACT_ATOMS: atom_id res chain seq x y z
N PRO A 1 4.78 -11.91 -1.32
CA PRO A 1 3.73 -12.02 -2.39
C PRO A 1 2.84 -10.80 -2.47
N LEU A 2 2.22 -10.40 -1.35
CA LEU A 2 1.30 -9.26 -1.31
C LEU A 2 1.97 -7.95 -1.72
N CYS A 3 3.14 -7.61 -1.16
CA CYS A 3 3.87 -6.38 -1.52
C CYS A 3 4.19 -6.30 -3.02
N TRP A 4 4.70 -7.39 -3.61
CA TRP A 4 5.03 -7.44 -5.05
C TRP A 4 3.78 -7.35 -5.95
N ALA A 5 2.64 -7.89 -5.51
CA ALA A 5 1.38 -7.74 -6.23
C ALA A 5 0.86 -6.28 -6.18
N CYS A 6 1.11 -5.58 -5.06
CA CYS A 6 0.77 -4.17 -4.91
C CYS A 6 1.67 -3.28 -5.77
N ASP A 7 2.98 -3.51 -5.72
CA ASP A 7 3.99 -2.84 -6.55
C ASP A 7 3.71 -3.00 -8.05
N GLY A 8 3.38 -4.22 -8.47
CA GLY A 8 3.10 -4.56 -9.87
C GLY A 8 1.71 -4.16 -10.39
N GLY A 9 0.83 -3.58 -9.57
CA GLY A 9 -0.49 -3.14 -10.03
C GLY A 9 -1.46 -4.29 -10.35
N HIS A 10 -1.45 -5.36 -9.55
CA HIS A 10 -2.28 -6.56 -9.80
C HIS A 10 -3.46 -6.69 -8.80
N PRO A 11 -4.54 -5.90 -8.95
CA PRO A 11 -5.63 -5.83 -7.96
C PRO A 11 -6.29 -7.18 -7.67
N ASN A 12 -6.56 -8.00 -8.70
CA ASN A 12 -7.17 -9.32 -8.52
C ASN A 12 -6.28 -10.28 -7.71
N ILE A 13 -4.96 -10.13 -7.79
CA ILE A 13 -4.01 -10.94 -7.01
C ILE A 13 -3.96 -10.43 -5.57
N VAL A 14 -3.96 -9.11 -5.38
CA VAL A 14 -4.01 -8.50 -4.04
C VAL A 14 -5.29 -8.94 -3.31
N GLU A 15 -6.44 -8.84 -3.96
CA GLU A 15 -7.73 -9.29 -3.41
C GLU A 15 -7.67 -10.76 -2.98
N LEU A 16 -7.27 -11.65 -3.90
CA LEU A 16 -7.13 -13.08 -3.61
C LEU A 16 -6.21 -13.36 -2.41
N LEU A 17 -5.06 -12.67 -2.34
CA LEU A 17 -4.10 -12.88 -1.25
C LEU A 17 -4.68 -12.45 0.10
N VAL A 18 -5.34 -11.30 0.16
CA VAL A 18 -5.95 -10.81 1.41
C VAL A 18 -7.12 -11.69 1.83
N GLU A 19 -7.95 -12.16 0.89
CA GLU A 19 -9.01 -13.13 1.17
C GLU A 19 -8.49 -14.47 1.70
N LYS A 20 -7.28 -14.87 1.29
CA LYS A 20 -6.59 -16.05 1.82
C LYS A 20 -5.86 -15.81 3.15
N GLY A 21 -6.04 -14.64 3.76
CA GLY A 21 -5.51 -14.29 5.07
C GLY A 21 -4.10 -13.68 5.02
N ALA A 22 -3.65 -13.16 3.88
CA ALA A 22 -2.46 -12.32 3.87
C ALA A 22 -2.72 -11.05 4.68
N ASP A 23 -1.79 -10.73 5.58
CA ASP A 23 -1.86 -9.54 6.41
C ASP A 23 -1.61 -8.27 5.57
N PRO A 24 -2.57 -7.35 5.44
CA PRO A 24 -2.38 -6.08 4.72
C PRO A 24 -1.36 -5.15 5.38
N ASN A 25 -1.01 -5.41 6.65
CA ASN A 25 -0.06 -4.64 7.44
C ASN A 25 1.33 -5.28 7.53
N VAL A 26 1.58 -6.37 6.79
CA VAL A 26 2.88 -7.04 6.80
C VAL A 26 4.00 -6.05 6.46
N GLN A 27 5.05 -6.04 7.27
CA GLN A 27 6.23 -5.21 7.04
C GLN A 27 7.39 -6.05 6.54
N ASN A 28 8.14 -5.52 5.57
CA ASN A 28 9.45 -6.07 5.23
C ASN A 28 10.53 -5.58 6.22
N GLN A 29 11.78 -5.98 6.01
CA GLN A 29 12.91 -5.58 6.86
C GLN A 29 13.11 -4.06 6.94
N ASN A 30 12.59 -3.31 5.96
CA ASN A 30 12.67 -1.86 5.87
C ASN A 30 11.46 -1.15 6.49
N GLY A 31 10.51 -1.88 7.07
CA GLY A 31 9.27 -1.32 7.60
C GLY A 31 8.24 -0.96 6.52
N LEU A 32 8.48 -1.35 5.26
CA LEU A 32 7.55 -1.07 4.15
C LEU A 32 6.39 -2.08 4.18
N THR A 33 5.18 -1.54 4.04
CA THR A 33 3.92 -2.29 3.96
C THR A 33 3.44 -2.41 2.51
N PRO A 34 2.50 -3.32 2.20
CA PRO A 34 1.80 -3.35 0.92
C PRO A 34 1.28 -1.98 0.47
N LEU A 35 0.79 -1.16 1.42
CA LEU A 35 0.27 0.17 1.13
C LEU A 35 1.36 1.14 0.65
N HIS A 36 2.59 1.06 1.16
CA HIS A 36 3.71 1.85 0.64
C HIS A 36 3.93 1.57 -0.85
N TRP A 37 3.97 0.29 -1.25
CA TRP A 37 4.18 -0.12 -2.64
C TRP A 37 3.03 0.28 -3.57
N ALA A 38 1.78 0.18 -3.09
CA ALA A 38 0.62 0.66 -3.86
C ALA A 38 0.68 2.19 -4.09
N CYS A 39 1.16 2.94 -3.08
CA CYS A 39 1.33 4.38 -3.16
C CYS A 39 2.49 4.77 -4.09
N ASP A 40 3.62 4.08 -4.02
CA ASP A 40 4.76 4.29 -4.92
C ASP A 40 4.35 4.13 -6.39
N GLY A 41 3.68 3.01 -6.68
CA GLY A 41 3.28 2.64 -8.03
C GLY A 41 2.06 3.40 -8.58
N GLY A 42 1.40 4.24 -7.77
CA GLY A 42 0.22 4.98 -8.21
C GLY A 42 -1.04 4.12 -8.40
N HIS A 43 -1.11 2.97 -7.75
CA HIS A 43 -2.20 1.99 -7.95
C HIS A 43 -3.39 2.29 -7.03
N HIS A 44 -4.20 3.29 -7.40
CA HIS A 44 -5.32 3.78 -6.58
C HIS A 44 -6.31 2.69 -6.15
N ASN A 45 -6.72 1.81 -7.07
CA ASN A 45 -7.61 0.68 -6.78
C ASN A 45 -7.02 -0.30 -5.75
N ILE A 46 -5.71 -0.50 -5.75
CA ILE A 46 -5.03 -1.36 -4.77
C ILE A 46 -4.95 -0.64 -3.42
N ALA A 47 -4.65 0.66 -3.42
CA ALA A 47 -4.62 1.46 -2.21
C ALA A 47 -6.00 1.43 -1.53
N GLU A 48 -7.08 1.68 -2.26
CA GLU A 48 -8.46 1.62 -1.77
C GLU A 48 -8.78 0.25 -1.17
N LEU A 49 -8.50 -0.84 -1.89
CA LEU A 49 -8.71 -2.20 -1.40
C LEU A 49 -7.94 -2.47 -0.09
N LEU A 50 -6.68 -2.02 0.02
CA LEU A 50 -5.89 -2.20 1.24
C LEU A 50 -6.47 -1.39 2.40
N VAL A 51 -6.94 -0.16 2.17
CA VAL A 51 -7.62 0.66 3.18
C VAL A 51 -8.89 -0.02 3.67
N GLU A 52 -9.73 -0.52 2.77
CA GLU A 52 -10.95 -1.27 3.12
C GLU A 52 -10.66 -2.52 3.95
N LYS A 53 -9.50 -3.16 3.73
CA LYS A 53 -9.04 -4.34 4.48
C LYS A 53 -8.30 -3.99 5.78
N GLY A 54 -8.28 -2.71 6.17
CA GLY A 54 -7.72 -2.27 7.45
C GLY A 54 -6.20 -2.08 7.44
N ALA A 55 -5.62 -1.68 6.31
CA ALA A 55 -4.23 -1.23 6.28
C ALA A 55 -4.03 0.02 7.14
N ASN A 56 -2.94 0.04 7.91
CA ASN A 56 -2.54 1.17 8.73
C ASN A 56 -1.83 2.21 7.85
N LEU A 57 -2.47 3.38 7.72
CA LEU A 57 -2.03 4.47 6.85
C LEU A 57 -0.82 5.24 7.42
N ASN A 58 -0.53 5.07 8.70
CA ASN A 58 0.48 5.84 9.43
C ASN A 58 1.75 5.04 9.74
N VAL A 59 1.92 3.86 9.13
CA VAL A 59 3.15 3.08 9.30
C VAL A 59 4.31 3.86 8.71
N GLN A 60 5.39 3.99 9.47
CA GLN A 60 6.63 4.58 9.01
C GLN A 60 7.62 3.49 8.61
N HIS A 61 8.26 3.64 7.45
CA HIS A 61 9.44 2.84 7.12
C HIS A 61 10.69 3.38 7.85
N GLN A 62 11.84 2.73 7.65
CA GLN A 62 13.11 3.05 8.33
C GLN A 62 13.52 4.53 8.31
N ASP A 63 13.22 5.28 7.24
CA ASP A 63 13.55 6.70 7.12
C ASP A 63 12.42 7.64 7.57
N GLY A 64 11.38 7.08 8.20
CA GLY A 64 10.27 7.83 8.78
C GLY A 64 9.16 8.18 7.78
N TRP A 65 9.26 7.80 6.50
CA TRP A 65 8.18 8.11 5.56
C TRP A 65 7.01 7.13 5.71
N THR A 66 5.83 7.65 5.46
CA THR A 66 4.56 6.92 5.46
C THR A 66 4.09 6.68 4.02
N PRO A 67 3.06 5.83 3.79
CA PRO A 67 2.47 5.67 2.46
C PRO A 67 2.04 7.00 1.81
N LEU A 68 1.54 7.96 2.60
CA LEU A 68 1.18 9.30 2.09
C LEU A 68 2.39 10.06 1.53
N HIS A 69 3.56 9.98 2.16
CA HIS A 69 4.77 10.62 1.64
C HIS A 69 5.14 10.07 0.25
N TRP A 70 5.02 8.76 0.07
CA TRP A 70 5.31 8.10 -1.21
C TRP A 70 4.27 8.46 -2.28
N ALA A 71 2.98 8.53 -1.93
CA ALA A 71 1.94 9.01 -2.85
C ALA A 71 2.19 10.46 -3.29
N CYS A 72 2.63 11.32 -2.37
CA CYS A 72 2.98 12.71 -2.68
C CYS A 72 4.25 12.82 -3.54
N ASP A 73 5.29 12.04 -3.26
CA ASP A 73 6.55 12.04 -4.03
C ASP A 73 6.32 11.60 -5.48
N GLY A 74 5.49 10.57 -5.69
CA GLY A 74 5.07 10.11 -7.02
C GLY A 74 4.04 10.99 -7.73
N GLY A 75 3.49 12.02 -7.06
CA GLY A 75 2.47 12.91 -7.62
C GLY A 75 1.08 12.28 -7.78
N HIS A 76 0.79 11.22 -7.03
CA HIS A 76 -0.44 10.42 -7.13
C HIS A 76 -1.59 11.07 -6.35
N HIS A 77 -2.14 12.16 -6.89
CA HIS A 77 -3.15 13.00 -6.24
C HIS A 77 -4.33 12.21 -5.65
N ASN A 78 -4.92 11.29 -6.42
CA ASN A 78 -6.09 10.52 -6.00
C ASN A 78 -5.76 9.56 -4.82
N ILE A 79 -4.51 9.13 -4.70
CA ILE A 79 -4.08 8.30 -3.56
C ILE A 79 -3.80 9.18 -2.35
N ALA A 80 -3.16 10.33 -2.55
CA ALA A 80 -2.96 11.28 -1.46
C ALA A 80 -4.30 11.71 -0.84
N GLU A 81 -5.32 11.98 -1.66
CA GLU A 81 -6.67 12.30 -1.18
C GLU A 81 -7.31 11.15 -0.40
N LEU A 82 -7.13 9.89 -0.84
CA LEU A 82 -7.63 8.71 -0.15
C LEU A 82 -7.01 8.53 1.26
N LEU A 83 -5.78 9.01 1.47
CA LEU A 83 -4.98 8.75 2.68
C LEU A 83 -5.04 9.86 3.74
N VAL A 84 -5.75 10.96 3.49
CA VAL A 84 -5.95 12.09 4.43
C VAL A 84 -7.30 11.97 5.11
#